data_AF-A0A819I1B5-F1
#
_entry.id   AF-A0A819I1B5-F1
#
_cell.length_a   1.000
_cell.length_b   1.000
_cell.length_c   1.000
_cell.angle_alpha   90.00
_cell.angle_beta   90.00
_cell.angle_gamma   90.00
#
_symmetry.space_group_name_H-M   'P 1'
#
loop_
_entity.id
_entity.type
_entity.pdbx_description
1 polymer ?
#
loop_
_entity_poly.entity_id
_entity_poly.type
_entity_poly.pdbx_seq_one_letter_code
_entity_poly.pdbx_strand_id
1 'polypeptide(L)'
;PNGVITFRRYELSDAYVPKWSKSTKGLIPMHLTTAQKIEDIDCVLQIDFANRYIGGGVLTSGCIQEEIRFITCPEMLLSLLVCEALEPNECIYLIGCERYSSYKGYSKTFQYDGDYIDNKPK
;
A
#
# COMPACT_ATOMS: atom_id res chain seq x y z
N PRO A 1 -1.19 -0.82 21.28
CA PRO A 1 -0.32 -0.17 20.27
C PRO A 1 0.51 0.98 20.88
N ASN A 2 1.84 0.91 20.79
CA ASN A 2 2.78 1.94 21.27
C ASN A 2 3.71 2.46 20.15
N GLY A 3 3.44 2.08 18.89
CA GLY A 3 4.25 2.46 17.73
C GLY A 3 3.93 3.85 17.20
N VAL A 4 4.67 4.28 16.17
CA VAL A 4 4.45 5.54 15.46
C VAL A 4 4.07 5.22 14.01
N ILE A 5 3.02 5.88 13.53
CA ILE A 5 2.61 5.79 12.13
C ILE A 5 2.97 7.09 11.43
N THR A 6 3.60 6.99 10.27
CA THR A 6 3.97 8.15 9.44
C THR A 6 3.19 8.13 8.14
N PHE A 7 2.52 9.23 7.84
CA PHE A 7 1.86 9.51 6.57
C PHE A 7 2.69 10.56 5.84
N ARG A 8 3.21 10.23 4.66
CA ARG A 8 4.05 11.16 3.90
C ARG A 8 3.65 11.22 2.44
N ARG A 9 3.17 12.38 2.03
CA ARG A 9 2.94 12.72 0.62
C ARG A 9 4.24 13.21 -0.01
N TYR A 10 4.55 12.73 -1.20
CA TYR A 10 5.69 13.17 -2.00
C TYR A 10 5.20 13.64 -3.35
N GLU A 11 5.79 14.72 -3.82
CA GLU A 11 5.66 15.22 -5.18
C GLU A 11 7.02 15.09 -5.88
N LEU A 12 7.03 14.53 -7.09
CA LEU A 12 8.19 14.49 -7.95
C LEU A 12 8.20 15.73 -8.85
N SER A 13 9.09 16.69 -8.57
CA SER A 13 9.23 17.85 -9.44
C SER A 13 9.80 17.45 -10.81
N ASP A 14 9.43 18.18 -11.86
CA ASP A 14 9.91 17.96 -13.24
C ASP A 14 11.44 17.89 -13.38
N ALA A 15 12.17 18.61 -12.52
CA ALA A 15 13.64 18.59 -12.51
C ALA A 15 14.24 17.21 -12.18
N TYR A 16 13.49 16.35 -11.48
CA TYR A 16 13.91 15.01 -11.09
C TYR A 16 13.32 13.90 -11.97
N VAL A 17 12.42 14.23 -12.92
CA VAL A 17 11.86 13.26 -13.85
C VAL A 17 12.95 12.75 -14.79
N PRO A 18 13.23 11.43 -14.84
CA PRO A 18 14.27 10.90 -15.71
C PRO A 18 13.98 11.14 -17.18
N LYS A 19 15.02 11.48 -17.96
CA LYS A 19 14.94 11.50 -19.43
C LYS A 19 15.00 10.06 -19.95
N TRP A 20 13.88 9.34 -19.90
CA TRP A 20 13.79 7.90 -20.16
C TRP A 20 14.45 7.47 -21.47
N SER A 21 14.23 8.20 -22.56
CA SER A 21 14.82 7.91 -23.88
C SER A 21 16.35 8.03 -23.94
N LYS A 22 16.97 8.67 -22.94
CA LYS A 22 18.42 8.87 -22.81
C LYS A 22 19.02 8.05 -21.67
N SER A 23 18.21 7.27 -20.95
CA SER A 23 18.70 6.47 -19.82
C SER A 23 19.56 5.32 -20.32
N THR A 24 20.76 5.21 -19.75
CA THR A 24 21.69 4.08 -19.98
C THR A 24 21.81 3.17 -18.76
N LYS A 25 20.96 3.38 -17.73
CA LYS A 25 20.96 2.54 -16.52
C LYS A 25 20.59 1.10 -16.88
N GLY A 26 21.37 0.14 -16.40
CA GLY A 26 21.07 -1.28 -16.53
C GLY A 26 19.84 -1.68 -15.72
N LEU A 27 19.25 -2.83 -16.07
CA LEU A 27 18.18 -3.44 -15.29
C LEU A 27 18.71 -3.92 -13.93
N ILE A 28 17.85 -3.86 -12.92
CA ILE A 28 18.14 -4.39 -11.58
C ILE A 28 17.73 -5.87 -11.48
N PRO A 29 18.28 -6.63 -10.51
CA PRO A 29 17.81 -7.99 -10.25
C PRO A 29 16.30 -8.06 -10.02
N MET A 30 15.66 -9.10 -10.55
CA MET A 30 14.22 -9.32 -10.45
C MET A 30 13.94 -10.70 -9.86
N HIS A 31 13.01 -10.75 -8.89
CA HIS A 31 12.44 -11.98 -8.37
C HIS A 31 10.96 -12.04 -8.73
N LEU A 32 10.52 -13.16 -9.33
CA LEU A 32 9.12 -13.39 -9.70
C LEU A 32 8.58 -14.59 -8.92
N THR A 33 7.44 -14.42 -8.28
CA THR A 33 6.76 -15.47 -7.53
C THR A 33 5.25 -15.35 -7.69
N THR A 34 4.56 -16.49 -7.67
CA THR A 34 3.10 -16.59 -7.59
C THR A 34 2.63 -17.19 -6.26
N ALA A 35 3.57 -17.50 -5.36
CA ALA A 35 3.31 -18.22 -4.12
C ALA A 35 2.90 -17.31 -2.95
N GLN A 36 3.20 -16.02 -3.03
CA GLN A 36 3.03 -15.07 -1.93
C GLN A 36 2.31 -13.81 -2.39
N LYS A 37 1.57 -13.19 -1.47
CA LYS A 37 0.96 -11.87 -1.67
C LYS A 37 1.93 -10.79 -1.22
N ILE A 38 1.69 -9.55 -1.65
CA ILE A 38 2.58 -8.41 -1.35
C ILE A 38 2.68 -8.17 0.17
N GLU A 39 1.56 -8.24 0.89
CA GLU A 39 1.48 -8.00 2.33
C GLU A 39 2.23 -9.03 3.18
N ASP A 40 2.44 -10.22 2.63
CA ASP A 40 3.12 -11.35 3.27
C ASP A 40 4.64 -11.35 3.05
N ILE A 41 5.17 -10.38 2.27
CA ILE A 41 6.61 -10.22 2.06
C ILE A 41 7.13 -9.16 3.02
N ASP A 42 8.02 -9.56 3.92
CA ASP A 42 8.62 -8.67 4.91
C ASP A 42 9.84 -7.92 4.35
N CYS A 43 10.17 -6.79 5.00
CA CYS A 43 11.37 -5.99 4.71
C CYS A 43 11.48 -5.47 3.27
N VAL A 44 10.34 -5.24 2.60
CA VAL A 44 10.26 -4.65 1.26
C VAL A 44 9.35 -3.42 1.25
N LEU A 45 9.53 -2.56 0.24
CA LEU A 45 8.52 -1.55 -0.07
C LEU A 45 7.31 -2.26 -0.70
N GLN A 46 6.23 -2.35 0.07
CA GLN A 46 4.98 -2.96 -0.37
C GLN A 46 4.18 -1.94 -1.19
N ILE A 47 3.84 -2.30 -2.42
CA ILE A 47 3.09 -1.43 -3.33
C ILE A 47 1.60 -1.64 -3.15
N ASP A 48 0.87 -0.55 -3.02
CA ASP A 48 -0.57 -0.49 -3.07
C ASP A 48 -1.04 -0.05 -4.46
N PHE A 49 -2.03 -0.73 -5.03
CA PHE A 49 -2.62 -0.41 -6.34
C PHE A 49 -3.72 0.63 -6.16
N ALA A 50 -3.28 1.82 -5.75
CA ALA A 50 -4.16 2.85 -5.24
C ALA A 50 -5.03 3.52 -6.31
N ASN A 51 -6.22 3.94 -5.90
CA ASN A 51 -6.97 4.99 -6.56
C ASN A 51 -6.31 6.36 -6.30
N ARG A 52 -6.53 7.35 -7.19
CA ARG A 52 -6.06 8.72 -6.94
C ARG A 52 -6.62 9.29 -5.63
N TYR A 53 -7.82 8.87 -5.23
CA TYR A 53 -8.34 9.08 -3.89
C TYR A 53 -7.93 7.88 -3.04
N ILE A 54 -6.93 8.06 -2.18
CA ILE A 54 -6.34 6.97 -1.40
C ILE A 54 -7.40 6.19 -0.60
N GLY A 55 -7.29 4.86 -0.61
CA GLY A 55 -8.26 3.94 -0.03
C GLY A 55 -9.44 3.63 -0.94
N GLY A 56 -9.56 4.28 -2.10
CA GLY A 56 -10.52 3.95 -3.15
C GLY A 56 -11.95 3.79 -2.62
N GLY A 57 -12.51 2.60 -2.82
CA GLY A 57 -13.87 2.27 -2.41
C GLY A 57 -14.01 1.72 -0.99
N VAL A 58 -13.01 1.83 -0.11
CA VAL A 58 -12.94 1.08 1.17
C VAL A 58 -14.13 1.33 2.11
N LEU A 59 -14.72 2.53 2.08
CA LEU A 59 -15.89 2.88 2.89
C LEU A 59 -17.23 2.60 2.17
N THR A 60 -17.18 2.00 0.98
CA THR A 60 -18.35 1.76 0.13
C THR A 60 -18.40 0.30 -0.32
N SER A 61 -18.22 0.02 -1.62
CA SER A 61 -18.32 -1.31 -2.21
C SER A 61 -16.98 -1.85 -2.72
N GLY A 62 -15.88 -1.13 -2.49
CA GLY A 62 -14.55 -1.57 -2.91
C GLY A 62 -14.09 -2.77 -2.10
N CYS A 63 -13.51 -3.77 -2.76
CA CYS A 63 -13.03 -5.00 -2.14
C CYS A 63 -11.97 -5.67 -3.01
N ILE A 64 -11.07 -4.87 -3.59
CA ILE A 64 -9.92 -5.38 -4.34
C ILE A 64 -8.66 -5.10 -3.52
N GLN A 65 -7.48 -5.13 -4.14
CA GLN A 65 -6.21 -5.12 -3.39
C GLN A 65 -6.07 -3.92 -2.43
N GLU A 66 -6.39 -2.70 -2.86
CA GLU A 66 -6.32 -1.49 -2.02
C GLU A 66 -7.27 -1.59 -0.82
N GLU A 67 -8.56 -1.85 -1.04
CA GLU A 67 -9.53 -1.86 0.07
C GLU A 67 -9.30 -3.02 1.04
N ILE A 68 -8.90 -4.18 0.54
CA ILE A 68 -8.52 -5.32 1.39
C ILE A 68 -7.34 -4.94 2.27
N ARG A 69 -6.35 -4.21 1.72
CA ARG A 69 -5.20 -3.78 2.49
C ARG A 69 -5.60 -2.78 3.58
N PHE A 70 -6.45 -1.83 3.27
CA PHE A 70 -6.93 -0.83 4.23
C PHE A 70 -7.80 -1.43 5.33
N ILE A 71 -8.61 -2.45 5.04
CA ILE A 71 -9.43 -3.12 6.07
C ILE A 71 -8.59 -4.04 6.96
N THR A 72 -7.56 -4.69 6.41
CA THR A 72 -6.67 -5.55 7.21
C THR A 72 -5.64 -4.74 8.02
N CYS A 73 -5.34 -3.51 7.58
CA CYS A 73 -4.50 -2.51 8.24
C CYS A 73 -5.29 -1.20 8.48
N PRO A 74 -6.30 -1.19 9.36
CA PRO A 74 -7.26 -0.09 9.51
C PRO A 74 -6.65 1.27 9.87
N GLU A 75 -5.43 1.31 10.39
CA GLU A 75 -4.69 2.56 10.62
C GLU A 75 -4.47 3.36 9.32
N MET A 76 -4.41 2.68 8.18
CA MET A 76 -4.31 3.31 6.85
C MET A 76 -5.55 4.15 6.53
N LEU A 77 -6.72 3.87 7.14
CA LEU A 77 -7.95 4.65 6.94
C LEU A 77 -7.79 6.12 7.34
N LEU A 78 -6.85 6.44 8.23
CA LEU A 78 -6.59 7.83 8.60
C LEU A 78 -6.10 8.66 7.40
N SER A 79 -5.49 8.04 6.39
CA SER A 79 -5.06 8.72 5.17
C SER A 79 -6.22 9.34 4.40
N LEU A 80 -7.44 8.77 4.47
CA LEU A 80 -8.63 9.33 3.83
C LEU A 80 -9.00 10.71 4.38
N LEU A 81 -8.63 10.99 5.62
CA LEU A 81 -8.90 12.28 6.28
C LEU A 81 -7.82 13.33 5.95
N VAL A 82 -6.56 12.89 5.81
CA VAL A 82 -5.40 13.80 5.78
C VAL A 82 -4.74 13.91 4.40
N CYS A 83 -5.18 13.16 3.40
CA CYS A 83 -4.61 13.17 2.06
C CYS A 83 -5.66 13.54 1.00
N GLU A 84 -5.39 14.60 0.25
CA GLU A 84 -6.17 14.97 -0.94
C GLU A 84 -5.92 13.99 -2.10
N ALA A 85 -6.73 14.07 -3.17
CA ALA A 85 -6.51 13.31 -4.40
C ALA A 85 -5.07 13.50 -4.91
N LEU A 86 -4.41 12.40 -5.30
CA LEU A 86 -3.08 12.42 -5.90
C LEU A 86 -3.12 13.03 -7.30
N GLU A 87 -2.11 13.84 -7.60
CA GLU A 87 -1.77 14.27 -8.95
C GLU A 87 -0.79 13.27 -9.62
N PRO A 88 -0.62 13.31 -10.96
CA PRO A 88 0.17 12.32 -11.70
C PRO A 88 1.65 12.20 -11.27
N ASN A 89 2.19 13.21 -10.59
CA ASN A 89 3.56 13.24 -10.10
C ASN A 89 3.66 13.01 -8.59
N GLU A 90 2.59 12.58 -7.93
CA GLU A 90 2.55 12.40 -6.48
C GLU A 90 2.37 10.94 -6.06
N CYS A 91 2.83 10.64 -4.84
CA CYS A 91 2.55 9.38 -4.15
C CYS A 91 2.47 9.57 -2.64
N ILE A 92 1.95 8.56 -1.93
CA ILE A 92 1.87 8.54 -0.47
C ILE A 92 2.64 7.32 0.06
N TYR A 93 3.41 7.55 1.12
CA TYR A 93 4.02 6.50 1.92
C TYR A 93 3.29 6.41 3.26
N LEU A 94 2.90 5.18 3.60
CA LEU A 94 2.30 4.81 4.88
C LEU A 94 3.27 3.87 5.58
N ILE A 95 3.84 4.32 6.70
CA ILE A 95 4.92 3.61 7.39
C ILE A 95 4.49 3.36 8.83
N GLY A 96 4.67 2.13 9.31
CA GLY A 96 4.36 1.73 10.68
C GLY A 96 2.92 1.26 10.90
N CYS A 97 2.11 1.13 9.84
CA CYS A 97 0.76 0.57 9.95
C CYS A 97 0.80 -0.92 10.28
N GLU A 98 0.09 -1.31 11.34
CA GLU A 98 -0.02 -2.69 11.82
C GLU A 98 -1.13 -3.45 11.08
N ARG A 99 -0.88 -4.72 10.77
CA ARG A 99 -1.93 -5.63 10.27
C ARG A 99 -2.65 -6.27 11.45
N TYR A 100 -3.97 -6.14 11.46
CA TYR A 100 -4.82 -6.64 12.55
C TYR A 100 -5.63 -7.87 12.15
N SER A 101 -5.87 -8.07 10.86
CA SER A 101 -6.78 -9.12 10.38
C SER A 101 -6.14 -10.04 9.35
N SER A 102 -6.39 -11.33 9.51
CA SER A 102 -6.21 -12.35 8.50
C SER A 102 -7.42 -12.38 7.56
N TYR A 103 -7.22 -12.83 6.33
CA TYR A 103 -8.31 -12.92 5.36
C TYR A 103 -8.07 -14.02 4.33
N LYS A 104 -9.17 -14.47 3.73
CA LYS A 104 -9.17 -15.36 2.57
C LYS A 104 -10.10 -14.83 1.48
N GLY A 105 -9.96 -15.41 0.29
CA GLY A 105 -10.71 -14.98 -0.88
C GLY A 105 -10.29 -13.59 -1.37
N TYR A 106 -11.06 -13.07 -2.32
CA TYR A 106 -10.81 -11.78 -2.97
C TYR A 106 -12.10 -11.27 -3.59
N SER A 107 -12.35 -9.95 -3.57
CA SER A 107 -13.59 -9.37 -4.09
C SER A 107 -14.81 -10.07 -3.48
N LYS A 108 -15.69 -10.64 -4.32
CA LYS A 108 -16.94 -11.29 -3.88
C LYS A 108 -16.75 -12.46 -2.92
N THR A 109 -15.55 -13.06 -2.86
CA THR A 109 -15.25 -14.17 -1.94
C THR A 109 -14.43 -13.75 -0.73
N PHE A 110 -14.13 -12.45 -0.60
CA PHE A 110 -13.37 -11.93 0.52
C PHE A 110 -14.08 -12.23 1.84
N GLN A 111 -13.32 -12.76 2.78
CA GLN A 111 -13.81 -13.10 4.10
C GLN A 111 -12.72 -12.86 5.14
N TYR A 112 -13.13 -12.30 6.27
CA TYR A 112 -12.33 -12.30 7.49
C TYR A 112 -11.98 -13.73 7.91
N ASP A 113 -10.72 -13.95 8.27
CA ASP A 113 -10.19 -15.28 8.60
C ASP A 113 -9.51 -15.33 9.98
N GLY A 114 -9.92 -14.44 10.89
CA GLY A 114 -9.39 -14.36 12.25
C GLY A 114 -8.39 -13.23 12.45
N ASP A 115 -7.99 -13.05 13.72
CA ASP A 115 -7.05 -12.01 14.10
C ASP A 115 -5.68 -12.30 13.45
N TYR A 116 -4.92 -11.25 13.18
CA TYR A 116 -3.52 -11.35 12.77
C TYR A 116 -2.63 -10.77 13.86
N ILE A 117 -1.63 -11.56 14.29
CA ILE A 117 -0.61 -11.09 15.23
C ILE A 117 0.58 -10.60 14.42
N ASP A 118 0.69 -9.28 14.28
CA ASP A 118 1.79 -8.65 13.58
C ASP A 118 3.07 -8.68 14.44
N ASN A 119 4.05 -9.46 13.98
CA ASN A 119 5.34 -9.60 14.64
C ASN A 119 6.45 -8.78 13.96
N LYS A 120 6.10 -7.87 13.04
CA LYS A 120 7.07 -7.00 12.37
C LYS A 120 7.69 -6.01 13.38
N PRO A 121 8.99 -5.66 13.23
CA PRO A 121 9.60 -4.62 14.05
C PRO A 121 8.83 -3.30 13.93
N LYS A 122 8.57 -2.66 15.08
CA LYS A 122 7.86 -1.38 15.18
C LYS A 122 8.84 -0.22 15.33
#